data_AF-A0A8S2NBH6-F1
#
_entry.id   AF-A0A8S2NBH6-F1
#
_cell.length_a   1.000
_cell.length_b   1.000
_cell.length_c   1.000
_cell.angle_alpha   90.00
_cell.angle_beta   90.00
_cell.angle_gamma   90.00
#
_symmetry.space_group_name_H-M   'P 1'
#
loop_
_entity.id
_entity.type
_entity.pdbx_description
1 polymer ?
#
loop_
_entity_poly.entity_id
_entity_poly.type
_entity_poly.pdbx_seq_one_letter_code
_entity_poly.pdbx_strand_id
1 'polypeptide(L)'
;MFNRDTVAGIDAYVLTAYFVDPKTICASDDSSNTRVKGSVGTGLWLQDGADPIRDSIVIPMSQSDAVTTKWVQGACFPSMGVHFWYDNRLDSDCTRYFPAFLLYNKEKLTGFGWAVFGKYEYTKRTEFPPLAAISSFLKPVPTCMPEKYAEVGGFTTMHIYFNTAPWNLVC
;
A
#
# COMPACT_ATOMS: atom_id res chain seq x y z
N MET A 1 10.43 -3.60 -4.72
CA MET A 1 9.67 -3.33 -3.49
C MET A 1 10.09 -4.13 -2.25
N PHE A 2 9.97 -5.47 -2.20
CA PHE A 2 10.49 -6.21 -1.04
C PHE A 2 12.00 -6.06 -0.95
N ASN A 3 12.47 -5.53 0.17
CA ASN A 3 13.90 -5.41 0.47
C ASN A 3 14.29 -6.45 1.51
N ARG A 4 15.52 -6.95 1.43
CA ARG A 4 16.09 -7.78 2.49
C ARG A 4 16.63 -6.86 3.57
N ASP A 5 16.32 -7.17 4.82
CA ASP A 5 16.82 -6.45 5.99
C ASP A 5 16.94 -7.41 7.18
N THR A 6 17.62 -6.98 8.24
CA THR A 6 17.74 -7.74 9.49
C THR A 6 16.91 -7.06 10.57
N VAL A 7 15.77 -7.66 10.91
CA VAL A 7 14.84 -7.15 11.93
C VAL A 7 15.02 -7.94 13.22
N ALA A 8 15.44 -7.27 14.29
CA ALA A 8 15.71 -7.90 15.59
C ALA A 8 16.69 -9.10 15.51
N GLY A 9 17.68 -9.02 14.62
CA GLY A 9 18.68 -10.08 14.41
C GLY A 9 18.22 -11.23 13.51
N ILE A 10 17.05 -11.11 12.89
CA ILE A 10 16.50 -12.11 11.97
C ILE A 10 16.43 -11.53 10.56
N ASP A 11 16.98 -12.24 9.59
CA ASP A 11 16.86 -11.88 8.19
C ASP A 11 15.40 -11.97 7.74
N ALA A 12 14.89 -10.87 7.19
CA ALA A 12 13.50 -10.72 6.80
C ALA A 12 13.38 -10.00 5.46
N TYR A 13 12.25 -10.23 4.78
CA TYR A 13 11.81 -9.37 3.69
C TYR A 13 10.88 -8.31 4.27
N VAL A 14 11.17 -7.04 3.96
CA VAL A 14 10.44 -5.89 4.49
C VAL A 14 9.81 -5.07 3.36
N LEU A 15 8.67 -4.47 3.67
CA LEU A 15 8.04 -3.40 2.91
C LEU A 15 8.07 -2.15 3.78
N THR A 16 8.56 -1.05 3.22
CA THR A 16 8.81 0.18 3.97
C THR A 16 7.98 1.32 3.39
N ALA A 17 7.30 2.02 4.28
CA ALA A 17 6.62 3.27 3.97
C ALA A 17 7.22 4.39 4.83
N TYR A 18 7.46 5.54 4.21
CA TYR A 18 7.93 6.74 4.89
C TYR A 18 6.83 7.80 4.87
N PHE A 19 6.60 8.44 6.01
CA PHE A 19 5.63 9.54 6.14
C PHE A 19 6.28 10.92 5.98
N VAL A 20 7.59 10.95 5.81
CA VAL A 20 8.42 12.12 5.53
C VAL A 20 9.36 11.72 4.40
N ASP A 21 9.72 12.67 3.54
CA ASP A 21 10.67 12.41 2.44
C ASP A 21 11.95 11.74 3.00
N PRO A 22 12.34 10.56 2.50
CA PRO A 22 13.58 9.89 2.92
C PRO A 22 14.82 10.77 2.85
N LYS A 23 14.89 11.72 1.89
CA LYS A 23 15.98 12.71 1.81
C LYS A 23 16.08 13.58 3.05
N THR A 24 14.94 14.00 3.59
CA THR A 24 14.86 14.81 4.80
C THR A 24 15.27 13.99 6.03
N ILE A 25 14.86 12.72 6.10
CA ILE A 25 15.22 11.82 7.22
C ILE A 25 16.74 11.58 7.26
N CYS A 26 17.37 11.45 6.09
CA CYS A 26 18.80 11.15 5.98
C CYS A 26 19.70 12.41 5.96
N ALA A 27 19.13 13.62 6.01
CA ALA A 27 19.91 14.84 6.12
C ALA A 27 20.48 14.98 7.53
N SER A 28 21.77 15.35 7.64
CA SER A 28 22.51 15.43 8.90
C SER A 28 22.27 16.72 9.69
N ASP A 29 21.20 17.48 9.40
CA ASP A 29 20.87 18.71 10.08
C ASP A 29 19.80 18.48 11.16
N ASP A 30 20.06 18.92 12.38
CA ASP A 30 19.15 18.84 13.54
C ASP A 30 17.79 19.53 13.28
N SER A 31 17.69 20.38 12.25
CA SER A 31 16.45 21.02 11.78
C SER A 31 15.48 20.09 11.03
N SER A 32 15.96 18.95 10.51
CA SER A 32 15.12 17.93 9.86
C SER A 32 14.20 17.19 10.84
N ASN A 33 14.41 17.39 12.15
CA ASN A 33 13.49 17.02 13.22
C ASN A 33 12.24 17.92 13.24
N THR A 34 11.74 18.31 12.06
CA THR A 34 10.34 18.65 11.83
C THR A 34 9.49 17.40 12.13
N ARG A 35 9.44 17.01 13.41
CA ARG A 35 8.22 16.45 13.98
C ARG A 35 7.16 17.48 13.65
N VAL A 36 6.36 17.20 12.64
CA VAL A 36 5.16 17.99 12.38
C VAL A 36 4.27 17.73 13.59
N LYS A 37 4.40 18.57 14.64
CA LYS A 37 3.67 18.41 15.89
C LYS A 37 2.19 18.30 15.55
N GLY A 38 1.58 17.17 15.88
CA GLY A 38 0.17 16.91 15.58
C GLY A 38 -0.14 16.34 14.18
N SER A 39 0.86 15.93 13.39
CA SER A 39 0.67 15.20 12.13
C SER A 39 1.45 13.88 12.13
N VAL A 40 0.97 12.93 11.33
CA VAL A 40 1.63 11.64 11.04
C VAL A 40 2.86 11.82 10.13
N GLY A 41 2.91 12.92 9.37
CA GLY A 41 4.01 13.24 8.45
C GLY A 41 3.69 14.39 7.49
N THR A 42 4.49 14.52 6.43
CA THR A 42 4.32 15.52 5.36
C THR A 42 3.85 14.92 4.03
N GLY A 43 3.87 13.59 3.90
CA GLY A 43 3.44 12.87 2.71
C GLY A 43 3.52 11.37 2.91
N LEU A 44 3.56 10.61 1.82
CA LEU A 44 3.75 9.17 1.84
C LEU A 44 4.67 8.75 0.68
N TRP A 45 5.69 7.96 1.01
CA TRP A 45 6.61 7.34 0.06
C TRP A 45 6.66 5.84 0.32
N LEU A 46 6.60 5.03 -0.72
CA LEU A 46 6.80 3.58 -0.61
C LEU A 46 8.17 3.22 -1.21
N GLN A 47 9.01 2.56 -0.43
CA GLN A 47 10.34 2.16 -0.90
C GLN A 47 10.23 1.07 -1.95
N ASP A 48 10.84 1.27 -3.12
CA ASP A 48 10.82 0.33 -4.24
C ASP A 48 12.22 -0.19 -4.64
N GLY A 49 13.25 0.11 -3.86
CA GLY A 49 14.59 -0.43 -4.07
C GLY A 49 15.47 -0.31 -2.83
N ALA A 50 16.77 -0.53 -3.01
CA ALA A 50 17.72 -0.59 -1.91
C ALA A 50 17.99 0.79 -1.30
N ASP A 51 17.99 1.85 -2.11
CA ASP A 51 18.24 3.22 -1.65
C ASP A 51 16.91 3.97 -1.47
N PRO A 52 16.42 4.23 -0.25
CA PRO A 52 15.14 4.89 -0.06
C PRO A 52 15.10 6.34 -0.56
N ILE A 53 16.25 7.00 -0.74
CA ILE A 53 16.33 8.37 -1.29
C ILE A 53 16.07 8.41 -2.79
N ARG A 54 16.52 7.37 -3.50
CA ARG A 54 16.46 7.28 -4.97
C ARG A 54 15.32 6.38 -5.45
N ASP A 55 15.05 5.33 -4.70
CA ASP A 55 14.18 4.22 -5.04
C ASP A 55 12.92 4.26 -4.16
N SER A 56 12.18 5.36 -4.25
CA SER A 56 10.89 5.52 -3.57
C SER A 56 9.82 6.03 -4.53
N ILE A 57 8.61 5.50 -4.40
CA ILE A 57 7.43 5.96 -5.14
C ILE A 57 6.70 6.98 -4.25
N VAL A 58 6.62 8.21 -4.73
CA VAL A 58 5.84 9.29 -4.09
C VAL A 58 4.36 8.99 -4.28
N ILE A 59 3.59 9.02 -3.20
CA ILE A 59 2.17 8.76 -3.24
C ILE A 59 1.37 10.06 -3.45
N PRO A 60 0.47 10.09 -4.45
CA PRO A 60 -0.39 11.25 -4.68
C PRO A 60 -1.36 11.46 -3.51
N MET A 61 -1.42 12.70 -3.00
CA MET A 61 -2.27 13.05 -1.85
C MET A 61 -3.76 13.20 -2.23
N SER A 62 -4.05 13.38 -3.52
CA SER A 62 -5.40 13.50 -4.06
C SER A 62 -5.68 12.42 -5.11
N GLN A 63 -6.96 12.08 -5.27
CA GLN A 63 -7.41 11.12 -6.26
C GLN A 63 -7.17 11.62 -7.70
N SER A 64 -7.33 12.93 -7.93
CA SER A 64 -7.07 13.55 -9.24
C SER A 64 -5.61 13.47 -9.64
N ASP A 65 -4.68 13.58 -8.70
CA ASP A 65 -3.26 13.39 -9.01
C ASP A 65 -2.97 11.90 -9.26
N ALA A 66 -3.62 11.00 -8.51
CA ALA A 66 -3.40 9.55 -8.66
C ALA A 66 -3.66 9.04 -10.07
N VAL A 67 -4.76 9.47 -10.71
CA VAL A 67 -5.12 9.06 -12.07
C VAL A 67 -4.16 9.56 -13.15
N THR A 68 -3.26 10.50 -12.84
CA THR A 68 -2.20 10.95 -13.76
C THR A 68 -0.91 10.11 -13.64
N THR A 69 -0.89 9.14 -12.73
CA THR A 69 0.24 8.25 -12.46
C THR A 69 -0.08 6.81 -12.86
N LYS A 70 0.75 5.85 -12.41
CA LYS A 70 0.48 4.41 -12.58
C LYS A 70 -0.57 3.86 -11.60
N TRP A 71 -1.08 4.65 -10.66
CA TRP A 71 -2.12 4.20 -9.74
C TRP A 71 -3.46 4.10 -10.47
N VAL A 72 -3.95 2.87 -10.65
CA VAL A 72 -5.20 2.58 -11.34
C VAL A 72 -6.34 2.49 -10.32
N GLN A 73 -7.42 3.22 -10.57
CA GLN A 73 -8.61 3.16 -9.73
C GLN A 73 -9.24 1.77 -9.79
N GLY A 74 -9.37 1.13 -8.63
CA GLY A 74 -10.10 -0.12 -8.44
C GLY A 74 -11.57 0.14 -8.16
N ALA A 75 -12.04 -0.34 -7.01
CA ALA A 75 -13.42 -0.15 -6.58
C ALA A 75 -13.53 0.57 -5.23
N CYS A 76 -14.67 1.22 -5.06
CA CYS A 76 -15.14 1.69 -3.77
C CYS A 76 -15.60 0.49 -2.94
N PHE A 77 -14.99 0.30 -1.77
CA PHE A 77 -15.46 -0.64 -0.78
C PHE A 77 -16.04 0.15 0.41
N PRO A 78 -17.36 0.05 0.68
CA PRO A 78 -17.98 0.75 1.80
C PRO A 78 -17.27 0.42 3.11
N SER A 79 -17.01 1.42 3.96
CA SER A 79 -16.21 1.35 5.19
C SER A 79 -14.69 1.22 5.03
N MET A 80 -14.16 1.27 3.80
CA MET A 80 -12.70 1.26 3.55
C MET A 80 -12.26 2.40 2.62
N GLY A 81 -13.11 2.80 1.66
CA GLY A 81 -12.83 3.85 0.68
C GLY A 81 -12.59 3.32 -0.73
N VAL A 82 -12.11 4.21 -1.61
CA VAL A 82 -11.77 3.89 -3.01
C VAL A 82 -10.36 3.34 -3.07
N HIS A 83 -10.24 2.09 -3.49
CA HIS A 83 -8.95 1.43 -3.65
C HIS A 83 -8.29 1.84 -4.96
N PHE A 84 -6.99 2.09 -4.91
CA PHE A 84 -6.14 2.28 -6.09
C PHE A 84 -4.99 1.27 -6.07
N TRP A 85 -4.73 0.66 -7.22
CA TRP A 85 -3.77 -0.44 -7.38
C TRP A 85 -2.71 -0.05 -8.40
N TYR A 86 -1.44 -0.27 -8.08
CA TYR A 86 -0.34 0.20 -8.93
C TYR A 86 -0.21 -0.65 -10.20
N ASP A 87 -0.22 0.01 -11.36
CA ASP A 87 -0.02 -0.57 -12.70
C ASP A 87 -0.89 -1.82 -12.97
N ASN A 88 -2.11 -1.82 -12.44
CA ASN A 88 -3.00 -2.98 -12.46
C ASN A 88 -3.84 -3.05 -13.74
N ARG A 89 -3.78 -4.20 -14.43
CA ARG A 89 -4.46 -4.48 -15.71
C ARG A 89 -4.92 -5.95 -15.78
N LEU A 90 -5.77 -6.28 -16.75
CA LEU A 90 -6.30 -7.64 -16.91
C LEU A 90 -5.21 -8.68 -17.20
N ASP A 91 -4.18 -8.28 -17.94
CA ASP A 91 -2.99 -9.04 -18.34
C ASP A 91 -1.79 -8.78 -17.42
N SER A 92 -2.02 -8.32 -16.19
CA SER A 92 -0.96 -8.17 -15.19
C SER A 92 -0.30 -9.52 -14.90
N ASP A 93 1.00 -9.49 -14.59
CA ASP A 93 1.75 -10.65 -14.13
C ASP A 93 1.66 -10.74 -12.60
N CYS A 94 0.91 -11.73 -12.10
CA CYS A 94 0.74 -11.96 -10.66
C CYS A 94 2.05 -12.36 -9.95
N THR A 95 3.10 -12.76 -10.66
CA THR A 95 4.42 -13.04 -10.06
C THR A 95 5.20 -11.76 -9.76
N ARG A 96 4.83 -10.64 -10.39
CA ARG A 96 5.43 -9.31 -10.22
C ARG A 96 4.43 -8.32 -9.61
N TYR A 97 3.50 -8.84 -8.83
CA TYR A 97 2.45 -8.04 -8.21
C TYR A 97 3.05 -6.96 -7.30
N PHE A 98 2.60 -5.72 -7.48
CA PHE A 98 3.03 -4.60 -6.64
C PHE A 98 2.31 -4.69 -5.29
N PRO A 99 3.04 -4.84 -4.16
CA PRO A 99 2.43 -5.33 -2.93
C PRO A 99 1.74 -4.24 -2.09
N ALA A 100 1.13 -3.24 -2.73
CA ALA A 100 0.47 -2.13 -2.04
C ALA A 100 -0.75 -1.59 -2.80
N PHE A 101 -1.67 -0.99 -2.05
CA PHE A 101 -2.81 -0.23 -2.56
C PHE A 101 -2.96 1.08 -1.80
N LEU A 102 -3.61 2.05 -2.42
CA LEU A 102 -3.97 3.33 -1.79
C LEU A 102 -5.46 3.38 -1.50
N LEU A 103 -5.83 4.18 -0.50
CA LEU A 103 -7.22 4.42 -0.13
C LEU A 103 -7.51 5.91 -0.18
N TYR A 104 -8.52 6.27 -0.97
CA TYR A 104 -9.06 7.61 -1.03
C TYR A 104 -10.47 7.66 -0.48
N ASN A 105 -10.81 8.78 0.15
CA ASN A 105 -12.17 9.07 0.57
C ASN A 105 -12.40 10.58 0.41
N LYS A 106 -13.50 10.97 -0.23
CA LYS A 106 -13.74 12.37 -0.62
C LYS A 106 -12.51 12.98 -1.32
N GLU A 107 -11.99 12.22 -2.29
CA GLU A 107 -10.85 12.60 -3.16
C GLU A 107 -9.50 12.80 -2.46
N LYS A 108 -9.40 12.55 -1.14
CA LYS A 108 -8.15 12.70 -0.37
C LYS A 108 -7.60 11.36 0.08
N LEU A 109 -6.28 11.22 0.06
CA LEU A 109 -5.58 10.07 0.60
C LEU A 109 -5.92 9.94 2.09
N THR A 110 -6.53 8.82 2.46
CA THR A 110 -6.98 8.56 3.84
C THR A 110 -6.29 7.35 4.47
N GLY A 111 -5.58 6.57 3.65
CA GLY A 111 -4.79 5.45 4.07
C GLY A 111 -4.12 4.77 2.88
N PHE A 112 -3.44 3.68 3.19
CA PHE A 112 -2.88 2.75 2.21
C PHE A 112 -2.91 1.35 2.82
N GLY A 113 -2.47 0.35 2.08
CA GLY A 113 -2.25 -0.96 2.65
C GLY A 113 -1.25 -1.79 1.88
N TRP A 114 -0.81 -2.86 2.53
CA TRP A 114 -0.03 -3.91 1.90
C TRP A 114 -0.95 -5.01 1.42
N ALA A 115 -0.67 -5.56 0.24
CA ALA A 115 -1.47 -6.61 -0.36
C ALA A 115 -0.55 -7.63 -1.03
N VAL A 116 -0.55 -8.85 -0.52
CA VAL A 116 0.46 -9.85 -0.87
C VAL A 116 -0.21 -11.19 -1.13
N PHE A 117 0.28 -11.91 -2.14
CA PHE A 117 -0.10 -13.29 -2.37
C PHE A 117 0.42 -14.16 -1.23
N GLY A 118 -0.45 -15.00 -0.69
CA GLY A 118 -0.19 -15.88 0.44
C GLY A 118 -1.18 -15.64 1.58
N LYS A 119 -1.19 -16.55 2.55
CA LYS A 119 -2.02 -16.46 3.75
C LYS A 119 -1.12 -16.39 5.00
N TYR A 120 -0.91 -15.17 5.50
CA TYR A 120 0.00 -14.88 6.61
C TYR A 120 -0.72 -14.82 7.97
N GLU A 121 -1.10 -15.98 8.52
CA GLU A 121 -1.99 -16.09 9.71
C GLU A 121 -1.34 -15.86 11.08
N TYR A 122 -0.12 -15.33 11.13
CA TYR A 122 0.60 -15.12 12.39
C TYR A 122 0.15 -13.87 13.18
N THR A 123 -0.78 -13.08 12.64
CA THR A 123 -1.27 -11.84 13.27
C THR A 123 -2.75 -11.59 12.98
N LYS A 124 -3.44 -10.91 13.92
CA LYS A 124 -4.82 -10.44 13.75
C LYS A 124 -4.92 -9.08 13.03
N ARG A 125 -3.79 -8.51 12.63
CA ARG A 125 -3.72 -7.18 11.98
C ARG A 125 -3.94 -7.25 10.47
N THR A 126 -4.07 -8.44 9.92
CA THR A 126 -4.24 -8.68 8.48
C THR A 126 -5.61 -9.28 8.20
N GLU A 127 -6.07 -9.09 6.98
CA GLU A 127 -7.30 -9.64 6.43
C GLU A 127 -6.96 -10.67 5.35
N PHE A 128 -7.85 -11.65 5.17
CA PHE A 128 -7.71 -12.70 4.17
C PHE A 128 -8.96 -12.72 3.30
N PRO A 129 -9.09 -11.78 2.35
CA PRO A 129 -10.28 -11.68 1.50
C PRO A 129 -10.46 -12.97 0.70
N PRO A 130 -11.65 -13.59 0.72
CA PRO A 130 -11.92 -14.74 -0.14
C PRO A 130 -11.84 -14.32 -1.61
N LEU A 131 -11.47 -15.25 -2.49
CA LEU A 131 -11.34 -14.98 -3.93
C LEU A 131 -12.60 -14.29 -4.52
N ALA A 132 -13.79 -14.69 -4.07
CA ALA A 132 -15.06 -14.12 -4.50
C ALA A 132 -15.26 -12.64 -4.13
N ALA A 133 -14.51 -12.12 -3.14
CA ALA A 133 -14.59 -10.73 -2.71
C ALA A 133 -13.54 -9.82 -3.38
N ILE A 134 -12.54 -10.37 -4.09
CA ILE A 134 -11.45 -9.60 -4.70
C ILE A 134 -11.99 -8.50 -5.63
N SER A 135 -12.99 -8.82 -6.46
CA SER A 135 -13.58 -7.86 -7.40
C SER A 135 -14.31 -6.69 -6.74
N SER A 136 -14.57 -6.75 -5.43
CA SER A 136 -15.22 -5.67 -4.68
C SER A 136 -14.25 -4.52 -4.36
N PHE A 137 -12.94 -4.72 -4.49
CA PHE A 137 -11.92 -3.69 -4.24
C PHE A 137 -10.84 -3.61 -5.34
N LEU A 138 -10.52 -4.71 -6.01
CA LEU A 138 -9.55 -4.78 -7.11
C LEU A 138 -10.29 -4.80 -8.45
N LYS A 139 -10.10 -3.75 -9.25
CA LYS A 139 -10.62 -3.66 -10.62
C LYS A 139 -9.57 -3.02 -11.55
N PRO A 140 -9.35 -3.55 -12.77
CA PRO A 140 -9.75 -4.91 -13.18
C PRO A 140 -9.11 -5.99 -12.29
N VAL A 141 -9.69 -7.18 -12.20
CA VAL A 141 -9.04 -8.32 -11.54
C VAL A 141 -8.10 -8.99 -12.56
N PRO A 142 -6.78 -9.10 -12.31
CA PRO A 142 -5.88 -9.81 -13.21
C PRO A 142 -6.34 -11.23 -13.47
N THR A 143 -6.26 -11.67 -14.73
CA THR A 143 -6.69 -13.01 -15.16
C THR A 143 -5.91 -14.14 -14.48
N CYS A 144 -4.64 -13.89 -14.11
CA CYS A 144 -3.80 -14.81 -13.35
C CYS A 144 -4.21 -14.97 -11.87
N MET A 145 -5.08 -14.11 -11.34
CA MET A 145 -5.31 -14.03 -9.90
C MET A 145 -5.94 -15.29 -9.30
N PRO A 146 -6.96 -15.93 -9.90
CA PRO A 146 -7.53 -17.17 -9.37
C PRO A 146 -6.51 -18.31 -9.26
N GLU A 147 -5.70 -18.52 -10.31
CA GLU A 147 -4.66 -19.55 -10.32
C GLU A 147 -3.60 -19.25 -9.26
N LYS A 148 -3.09 -18.00 -9.22
CA LYS A 148 -2.07 -17.63 -8.24
C LYS A 148 -2.58 -17.72 -6.81
N TYR A 149 -3.81 -17.26 -6.56
CA TYR A 149 -4.48 -17.36 -5.25
C TYR A 149 -4.55 -18.81 -4.77
N ALA A 150 -4.93 -19.74 -5.65
CA ALA A 150 -4.99 -21.16 -5.33
C ALA A 150 -3.58 -21.76 -5.09
N GLU A 151 -2.60 -21.40 -5.93
CA GLU A 151 -1.21 -21.87 -5.83
C GLU A 151 -0.58 -21.50 -4.48
N VAL A 152 -0.74 -20.26 -4.03
CA VAL A 152 -0.09 -19.72 -2.82
C VAL A 152 -0.98 -19.78 -1.57
N GLY A 153 -2.19 -20.33 -1.70
CA GLY A 153 -3.13 -20.53 -0.59
C GLY A 153 -3.89 -19.28 -0.14
N GLY A 154 -3.79 -18.15 -0.85
CA GLY A 154 -4.64 -17.00 -0.61
C GLY A 154 -4.05 -15.64 -0.99
N PHE A 155 -4.67 -14.60 -0.44
CA PHE A 155 -4.26 -13.21 -0.55
C PHE A 155 -4.41 -12.57 0.83
N THR A 156 -3.39 -11.84 1.26
CA THR A 156 -3.39 -11.15 2.56
C THR A 156 -3.34 -9.66 2.33
N THR A 157 -4.20 -8.92 3.01
CA THR A 157 -4.20 -7.45 3.02
C THR A 157 -3.95 -6.92 4.43
N MET A 158 -3.29 -5.77 4.54
CA MET A 158 -3.13 -5.03 5.79
C MET A 158 -3.42 -3.57 5.53
N HIS A 159 -4.47 -3.03 6.15
CA HIS A 159 -4.86 -1.63 6.01
C HIS A 159 -4.16 -0.75 7.06
N ILE A 160 -3.65 0.40 6.62
CA ILE A 160 -3.07 1.46 7.46
C ILE A 160 -3.83 2.76 7.19
N TYR A 161 -4.68 3.15 8.14
CA TYR A 161 -5.51 4.35 8.04
C TYR A 161 -4.88 5.55 8.76
N PHE A 162 -5.09 6.75 8.21
CA PHE A 162 -4.63 8.01 8.79
C PHE A 162 -5.71 8.72 9.60
N ASN A 163 -6.84 8.05 9.82
CA ASN A 163 -7.99 8.56 10.56
C ASN A 163 -8.32 7.64 11.75
N THR A 164 -9.03 8.17 12.74
CA THR A 164 -9.41 7.44 13.96
C THR A 164 -10.73 6.67 13.83
N ALA A 165 -11.48 6.88 12.74
CA ALA A 165 -12.78 6.25 12.49
C ALA A 165 -12.85 5.66 11.08
N PRO A 166 -12.01 4.65 10.75
CA PRO A 166 -11.89 4.12 9.40
C PRO A 166 -13.17 3.43 8.89
N TRP A 167 -14.07 3.02 9.78
CA TRP A 167 -15.35 2.42 9.42
C TRP A 167 -16.37 3.41 8.82
N ASN A 168 -16.11 4.72 8.84
CA ASN A 168 -17.02 5.77 8.32
C ASN A 168 -16.68 6.23 6.89
N LEU A 169 -15.84 5.48 6.17
CA LEU A 169 -15.45 5.81 4.80
C LEU A 169 -16.54 5.35 3.83
N VAL A 170 -17.01 6.25 2.97
CA VAL A 170 -18.19 6.02 2.12
C VAL A 170 -17.88 6.08 0.63
N CYS A 171 -16.67 6.53 0.28
CA CYS A 171 -16.34 7.05 -1.04
C CYS A 171 -17.08 8.39 -1.27
#